data_AF-A0A9D8AJ29-F1
#
_entry.id   AF-A0A9D8AJ29-F1
#
_cell.length_a   1.000
_cell.length_b   1.000
_cell.length_c   1.000
_cell.angle_alpha   90.00
_cell.angle_beta   90.00
_cell.angle_gamma   90.00
#
_symmetry.space_group_name_H-M   'P 1'
#
loop_
_entity.id
_entity.type
_entity.pdbx_description
1 polymer ?
#
loop_
_entity_poly.entity_id
_entity_poly.type
_entity_poly.pdbx_seq_one_letter_code
_entity_poly.pdbx_strand_id
1 'polypeptide(L)'
;MLVIFTTGIFYLLLKNKQDYTIPKLGNPIRFTSTEGAKDYPTWRPDGTEVTYESNQSGNLDIWVIQIISGRSVNRTEDHPGSDRVPAWSPNGDQIAFWSDRDGGGYFLMSALGGDIRKIIEAPSKLFWQPSQPLWASNSKKIACTIIEASGQQYIEIIDLKSQDKRKFDFLKLVELGFDINWSPNERFIAFVKGFHEDSPTNQLYILDLTENNSFPITDGKSKVWSPSWSQDGRFIYFSSDKGGSMDIWLQRIDEDGTPIETPQQITTTGLECRRIIFSRDQKKLLYTKKSEVKNIWTISLEGGPPKQITNQAGMDVCPSWSPDDSEIVFHSDRSGNNEIWAILINGGDARQITNNPANDIIPQWSPDGRWITFNSDRTGDYRIWKIPAAGGHGEPLTDVMGTITSRHRWSPDGKKIYFTAIRNNARNVWEFSILSKTERQLTNFNDKTGVIRHTALTTDGKYIYFVWEENFSDLWVMDVLKLINKNSR
;
A
#
# COMPACT_ATOMS: atom_id res chain seq x y z
N MET A 1 34.77 -54.71 -38.97
CA MET A 1 35.01 -53.33 -38.52
C MET A 1 33.66 -52.82 -38.01
N LEU A 2 33.22 -53.14 -36.79
CA LEU A 2 33.49 -52.44 -35.49
C LEU A 2 33.31 -50.92 -35.68
N VAL A 3 32.37 -50.18 -35.06
CA VAL A 3 31.99 -49.98 -33.63
C VAL A 3 30.59 -49.29 -33.63
N ILE A 4 29.49 -49.79 -33.04
CA ILE A 4 29.02 -49.87 -31.61
C ILE A 4 28.33 -48.59 -31.06
N PHE A 5 27.01 -48.75 -30.76
CA PHE A 5 26.13 -48.29 -29.65
C PHE A 5 26.08 -46.79 -29.24
N THR A 6 24.92 -46.20 -28.89
CA THR A 6 23.91 -46.61 -27.87
C THR A 6 22.48 -46.12 -28.25
N THR A 7 21.47 -46.98 -28.44
CA THR A 7 20.46 -47.47 -27.45
C THR A 7 20.01 -46.50 -26.35
N GLY A 8 18.70 -46.22 -26.33
CA GLY A 8 17.91 -46.47 -25.12
C GLY A 8 17.01 -45.34 -24.60
N ILE A 9 15.70 -45.62 -24.63
CA ILE A 9 14.72 -45.25 -23.59
C ILE A 9 14.25 -43.78 -23.62
N PHE A 10 13.02 -43.56 -24.11
CA PHE A 10 11.98 -42.88 -23.32
C PHE A 10 10.59 -43.12 -23.96
N TYR A 11 10.12 -44.36 -23.87
CA TYR A 11 8.69 -44.67 -23.92
C TYR A 11 8.18 -44.62 -22.48
N LEU A 12 7.86 -43.44 -21.96
CA LEU A 12 7.00 -43.22 -20.79
C LEU A 12 6.97 -41.71 -20.46
N LEU A 13 5.87 -41.06 -20.83
CA LEU A 13 5.08 -40.13 -19.99
C LEU A 13 4.14 -39.31 -20.88
N LEU A 14 3.13 -40.00 -21.43
CA LEU A 14 1.80 -39.41 -21.53
C LEU A 14 1.32 -39.19 -20.08
N LYS A 15 1.57 -37.99 -19.54
CA LYS A 15 0.84 -37.48 -18.37
C LYS A 15 0.28 -36.11 -18.73
N ASN A 16 -1.05 -36.12 -18.94
CA ASN A 16 -1.97 -34.99 -18.97
C ASN A 16 -1.37 -33.64 -18.53
N LYS A 17 -0.96 -32.81 -19.50
CA LYS A 17 -1.13 -31.36 -19.32
C LYS A 17 -2.63 -31.09 -19.42
N GLN A 18 -3.31 -30.96 -18.29
CA GLN A 18 -4.60 -30.28 -18.30
C GLN A 18 -4.33 -28.86 -18.80
N ASP A 19 -4.91 -28.51 -19.94
CA ASP A 19 -4.93 -27.14 -20.44
C ASP A 19 -5.77 -26.29 -19.48
N TYR A 20 -5.11 -25.59 -18.57
CA TYR A 20 -5.75 -24.56 -17.76
C TYR A 20 -5.96 -23.34 -18.65
N THR A 21 -7.23 -23.01 -18.94
CA THR A 21 -7.56 -21.78 -19.65
C THR A 21 -7.45 -20.61 -18.68
N ILE A 22 -6.41 -19.80 -18.85
CA ILE A 22 -6.21 -18.56 -18.11
C ILE A 22 -7.38 -17.61 -18.44
N PRO A 23 -8.12 -17.09 -17.44
CA PRO A 23 -9.21 -16.16 -17.68
C PRO A 23 -8.71 -14.90 -18.42
N LYS A 24 -9.32 -14.56 -19.55
CA LYS A 24 -9.07 -13.28 -20.23
C LYS A 24 -9.81 -12.17 -19.48
N LEU A 25 -9.07 -11.24 -18.89
CA LEU A 25 -9.61 -10.07 -18.19
C LEU A 25 -10.22 -9.08 -19.20
N GLY A 26 -11.41 -8.55 -18.89
CA GLY A 26 -12.09 -7.50 -19.67
C GLY A 26 -11.84 -6.10 -19.09
N ASN A 27 -12.35 -5.07 -19.77
CA ASN A 27 -12.23 -3.68 -19.30
C ASN A 27 -13.00 -3.47 -17.98
N PRO A 28 -12.41 -2.76 -16.99
CA PRO A 28 -13.08 -2.48 -15.71
C PRO A 28 -14.26 -1.51 -15.90
N ILE A 29 -15.34 -1.70 -15.14
CA ILE A 29 -16.52 -0.82 -15.11
C ILE A 29 -16.62 -0.20 -13.72
N ARG A 30 -16.78 1.13 -13.66
CA ARG A 30 -17.00 1.87 -12.41
C ARG A 30 -18.49 1.84 -12.03
N PHE A 31 -18.80 1.43 -10.80
CA PHE A 31 -20.19 1.28 -10.32
C PHE A 31 -20.57 2.23 -9.16
N THR A 32 -19.60 2.94 -8.57
CA THR A 32 -19.86 3.93 -7.50
C THR A 32 -19.36 5.32 -7.92
N SER A 33 -20.20 6.34 -7.73
CA SER A 33 -19.94 7.73 -8.16
C SER A 33 -19.97 8.76 -7.04
N THR A 34 -20.42 8.38 -5.83
CA THR A 34 -20.48 9.28 -4.67
C THR A 34 -19.08 9.61 -4.15
N GLU A 35 -18.93 10.75 -3.48
CA GLU A 35 -17.69 11.10 -2.76
C GLU A 35 -17.54 10.27 -1.48
N GLY A 36 -16.35 10.25 -0.88
CA GLY A 36 -16.02 9.45 0.31
C GLY A 36 -15.30 8.12 0.01
N ALA A 37 -14.60 7.61 1.02
CA ALA A 37 -13.83 6.36 0.94
C ALA A 37 -14.77 5.18 0.67
N LYS A 38 -14.32 4.23 -0.16
CA LYS A 38 -15.05 3.03 -0.58
C LYS A 38 -14.09 1.86 -0.61
N ASP A 39 -13.99 1.19 0.51
CA ASP A 39 -12.98 0.15 0.73
C ASP A 39 -13.64 -1.21 1.05
N TYR A 40 -12.82 -2.27 1.01
CA TYR A 40 -13.22 -3.64 1.35
C TYR A 40 -14.49 -4.16 0.64
N PRO A 41 -14.59 -4.07 -0.70
CA PRO A 41 -15.76 -4.60 -1.40
C PRO A 41 -15.81 -6.13 -1.33
N THR A 42 -17.00 -6.70 -1.16
CA THR A 42 -17.21 -8.15 -1.22
C THR A 42 -18.56 -8.51 -1.83
N TRP A 43 -18.56 -9.59 -2.61
CA TRP A 43 -19.72 -10.05 -3.36
C TRP A 43 -20.69 -10.81 -2.48
N ARG A 44 -21.98 -10.55 -2.69
CA ARG A 44 -22.99 -11.54 -2.37
C ARG A 44 -22.77 -12.77 -3.27
N PRO A 45 -22.90 -14.00 -2.75
CA PRO A 45 -22.56 -15.22 -3.50
C PRO A 45 -23.32 -15.43 -4.82
N ASP A 46 -24.49 -14.81 -4.98
CA ASP A 46 -25.31 -14.86 -6.20
C ASP A 46 -24.87 -13.85 -7.28
N GLY A 47 -23.92 -12.96 -6.97
CA GLY A 47 -23.40 -11.95 -7.89
C GLY A 47 -24.36 -10.78 -8.13
N THR A 48 -25.39 -10.61 -7.31
CA THR A 48 -26.41 -9.54 -7.48
C THR A 48 -26.05 -8.25 -6.74
N GLU A 49 -25.29 -8.37 -5.66
CA GLU A 49 -25.01 -7.30 -4.70
C GLU A 49 -23.54 -7.30 -4.27
N VAL A 50 -23.04 -6.13 -3.90
CA VAL A 50 -21.70 -5.93 -3.33
C VAL A 50 -21.84 -5.14 -2.03
N THR A 51 -21.23 -5.60 -0.94
CA THR A 51 -21.04 -4.79 0.27
C THR A 51 -19.69 -4.08 0.22
N TYR A 52 -19.61 -2.91 0.85
CA TYR A 52 -18.38 -2.13 0.99
C TYR A 52 -18.49 -1.22 2.23
N GLU A 53 -17.36 -0.77 2.79
CA GLU A 53 -17.38 0.27 3.82
C GLU A 53 -17.36 1.66 3.18
N SER A 54 -18.12 2.61 3.74
CA SER A 54 -18.07 4.00 3.28
C SER A 54 -18.40 5.00 4.37
N ASN A 55 -17.74 6.17 4.30
CA ASN A 55 -17.93 7.27 5.23
C ASN A 55 -18.88 8.37 4.74
N GLN A 56 -19.69 8.08 3.72
CA GLN A 56 -20.60 9.05 3.10
C GLN A 56 -21.72 9.55 4.05
N SER A 57 -21.93 8.90 5.19
CA SER A 57 -22.87 9.27 6.27
C SER A 57 -22.19 10.03 7.44
N GLY A 58 -20.88 10.25 7.41
CA GLY A 58 -20.12 10.97 8.44
C GLY A 58 -19.23 10.08 9.32
N ASN A 59 -19.62 8.82 9.52
CA ASN A 59 -18.84 7.72 10.11
C ASN A 59 -18.73 6.58 9.08
N LEU A 60 -17.80 5.64 9.30
CA LEU A 60 -17.70 4.45 8.44
C LEU A 60 -18.87 3.52 8.73
N ASP A 61 -19.66 3.22 7.70
CA ASP A 61 -20.79 2.29 7.76
C ASP A 61 -20.67 1.20 6.70
N ILE A 62 -21.48 0.14 6.85
CA ILE A 62 -21.59 -0.93 5.86
C ILE A 62 -22.68 -0.60 4.84
N TRP A 63 -22.26 -0.42 3.59
CA TRP A 63 -23.14 -0.15 2.47
C TRP A 63 -23.30 -1.40 1.59
N VAL A 64 -24.49 -1.56 1.00
CA VAL A 64 -24.79 -2.58 -0.01
C VAL A 64 -25.21 -1.88 -1.31
N ILE A 65 -24.59 -2.22 -2.43
CA ILE A 65 -25.01 -1.78 -3.76
C ILE A 65 -25.52 -2.96 -4.60
N GLN A 66 -26.66 -2.77 -5.25
CA GLN A 66 -27.19 -3.68 -6.25
C GLN A 66 -26.56 -3.42 -7.62
N ILE A 67 -26.06 -4.47 -8.27
CA ILE A 67 -25.30 -4.33 -9.52
C ILE A 67 -26.16 -3.89 -10.69
N ILE A 68 -27.37 -4.43 -10.81
CA ILE A 68 -28.24 -4.16 -11.96
C ILE A 68 -28.86 -2.76 -11.87
N SER A 69 -29.34 -2.39 -10.67
CA SER A 69 -30.05 -1.12 -10.47
C SER A 69 -29.12 0.04 -10.10
N GLY A 70 -27.89 -0.23 -9.65
CA GLY A 70 -26.98 0.76 -9.09
C GLY A 70 -27.44 1.34 -7.74
N ARG A 71 -28.53 0.81 -7.16
CA ARG A 71 -29.09 1.31 -5.91
C ARG A 71 -28.19 0.92 -4.74
N SER A 72 -27.78 1.90 -3.94
CA SER A 72 -27.04 1.71 -2.70
C SER A 72 -27.93 1.94 -1.47
N VAL A 73 -27.66 1.18 -0.39
CA VAL A 73 -28.37 1.27 0.88
C VAL A 73 -27.37 1.15 2.02
N ASN A 74 -27.45 2.05 3.02
CA ASN A 74 -26.72 1.93 4.27
C ASN A 74 -27.37 0.85 5.15
N ARG A 75 -26.60 -0.14 5.62
CA ARG A 75 -27.10 -1.22 6.48
C ARG A 75 -26.87 -0.99 7.97
N THR A 76 -26.03 -0.02 8.33
CA THR A 76 -25.63 0.21 9.73
C THR A 76 -25.75 1.67 10.14
N GLU A 77 -26.64 2.43 9.49
CA GLU A 77 -26.93 3.85 9.78
C GLU A 77 -27.36 4.11 11.24
N ASP A 78 -27.77 3.07 11.95
CA ASP A 78 -28.37 3.15 13.28
C ASP A 78 -27.37 3.39 14.42
N HIS A 79 -26.06 3.40 14.15
CA HIS A 79 -25.05 3.49 15.19
C HIS A 79 -23.94 4.52 14.87
N PRO A 80 -23.53 5.38 15.83
CA PRO A 80 -22.49 6.40 15.61
C PRO A 80 -21.05 5.84 15.54
N GLY A 81 -20.90 4.55 15.81
CA GLY A 81 -19.63 3.83 15.76
C GLY A 81 -19.13 3.58 14.34
N SER A 82 -17.86 3.23 14.18
CA SER A 82 -17.32 2.86 12.87
C SER A 82 -17.49 1.37 12.61
N ASP A 83 -18.29 1.03 11.59
CA ASP A 83 -18.46 -0.31 11.07
C ASP A 83 -17.60 -0.53 9.83
N ARG A 84 -16.82 -1.60 9.85
CA ARG A 84 -15.71 -1.78 8.93
C ARG A 84 -15.60 -3.19 8.39
N VAL A 85 -14.90 -3.30 7.27
CA VAL A 85 -14.42 -4.56 6.68
C VAL A 85 -15.52 -5.63 6.53
N PRO A 86 -16.63 -5.34 5.83
CA PRO A 86 -17.75 -6.29 5.74
C PRO A 86 -17.39 -7.56 5.00
N ALA A 87 -18.08 -8.67 5.29
CA ALA A 87 -17.93 -9.98 4.66
C ALA A 87 -19.27 -10.72 4.54
N TRP A 88 -19.68 -11.05 3.31
CA TRP A 88 -20.85 -11.88 3.05
C TRP A 88 -20.63 -13.33 3.45
N SER A 89 -21.64 -13.93 4.06
CA SER A 89 -21.67 -15.38 4.27
C SER A 89 -21.77 -16.11 2.93
N PRO A 90 -21.16 -17.31 2.78
CA PRO A 90 -21.20 -18.06 1.51
C PRO A 90 -22.59 -18.54 1.07
N ASN A 91 -23.57 -18.59 1.98
CA ASN A 91 -24.99 -18.77 1.65
C ASN A 91 -25.71 -17.45 1.31
N GLY A 92 -25.12 -16.29 1.61
CA GLY A 92 -25.65 -14.97 1.26
C GLY A 92 -26.74 -14.45 2.18
N ASP A 93 -26.94 -15.07 3.35
CA ASP A 93 -28.00 -14.71 4.30
C ASP A 93 -27.51 -13.77 5.41
N GLN A 94 -26.20 -13.61 5.59
CA GLN A 94 -25.60 -12.86 6.69
C GLN A 94 -24.41 -12.02 6.23
N ILE A 95 -24.16 -10.93 6.97
CA ILE A 95 -22.99 -10.08 6.82
C ILE A 95 -22.25 -10.03 8.16
N ALA A 96 -20.97 -10.38 8.15
CA ALA A 96 -20.07 -10.18 9.27
C ALA A 96 -19.25 -8.90 9.06
N PHE A 97 -18.94 -8.18 10.11
CA PHE A 97 -18.17 -6.92 10.04
C PHE A 97 -17.50 -6.65 11.39
N TRP A 98 -16.52 -5.75 11.41
CA TRP A 98 -15.94 -5.24 12.65
C TRP A 98 -16.65 -3.94 13.05
N SER A 99 -16.83 -3.72 14.35
CA SER A 99 -17.38 -2.47 14.89
C SER A 99 -16.70 -2.06 16.18
N ASP A 100 -16.57 -0.76 16.44
CA ASP A 100 -16.12 -0.20 17.72
C ASP A 100 -17.25 -0.14 18.78
N ARG A 101 -18.48 -0.53 18.40
CA ARG A 101 -19.64 -0.59 19.31
C ARG A 101 -19.40 -1.58 20.46
N ASP A 102 -20.04 -1.32 21.60
CA ASP A 102 -20.02 -2.17 22.79
C ASP A 102 -18.61 -2.60 23.25
N GLY A 103 -17.63 -1.71 23.14
CA GLY A 103 -16.24 -1.98 23.53
C GLY A 103 -15.35 -2.58 22.44
N GLY A 104 -15.92 -2.82 21.25
CA GLY A 104 -15.23 -3.32 20.07
C GLY A 104 -15.47 -4.81 19.83
N GLY A 105 -15.41 -5.23 18.57
CA GLY A 105 -15.55 -6.64 18.23
C GLY A 105 -15.93 -6.91 16.79
N TYR A 106 -16.08 -8.20 16.49
CA TYR A 106 -16.72 -8.65 15.26
C TYR A 106 -18.18 -8.96 15.55
N PHE A 107 -19.02 -8.52 14.62
CA PHE A 107 -20.46 -8.58 14.70
C PHE A 107 -21.04 -9.28 13.48
N LEU A 108 -22.27 -9.72 13.64
CA LEU A 108 -23.04 -10.42 12.62
C LEU A 108 -24.44 -9.83 12.52
N MET A 109 -24.90 -9.61 11.29
CA MET A 109 -26.27 -9.19 10.99
C MET A 109 -26.86 -10.01 9.85
N SER A 110 -28.19 -9.93 9.69
CA SER A 110 -28.86 -10.44 8.49
C SER A 110 -28.43 -9.65 7.25
N ALA A 111 -28.38 -10.32 6.09
CA ALA A 111 -28.23 -9.72 4.77
C ALA A 111 -29.17 -8.53 4.50
N LEU A 112 -30.37 -8.57 5.10
CA LEU A 112 -31.39 -7.55 4.94
C LEU A 112 -31.23 -6.34 5.89
N GLY A 113 -30.26 -6.42 6.80
CA GLY A 113 -30.14 -5.53 7.97
C GLY A 113 -30.98 -6.03 9.16
N GLY A 114 -31.01 -5.26 10.24
CA GLY A 114 -31.75 -5.59 11.47
C GLY A 114 -30.82 -5.98 12.62
N ASP A 115 -31.24 -6.95 13.45
CA ASP A 115 -30.54 -7.28 14.70
C ASP A 115 -29.06 -7.61 14.49
N ILE A 116 -28.22 -6.85 15.18
CA ILE A 116 -26.77 -7.00 15.19
C ILE A 116 -26.36 -7.73 16.47
N ARG A 117 -25.58 -8.82 16.34
CA ARG A 117 -25.04 -9.56 17.48
C ARG A 117 -23.53 -9.62 17.44
N LYS A 118 -22.88 -9.41 18.60
CA LYS A 118 -21.43 -9.60 18.74
C LYS A 118 -21.09 -11.10 18.74
N ILE A 119 -20.06 -11.49 18.00
CA ILE A 119 -19.59 -12.88 17.90
C ILE A 119 -18.20 -13.06 18.50
N ILE A 120 -17.29 -12.09 18.32
CA ILE A 120 -15.91 -12.13 18.82
C ILE A 120 -15.61 -10.77 19.46
N GLU A 121 -14.99 -10.80 20.64
CA GLU A 121 -14.50 -9.59 21.31
C GLU A 121 -13.17 -9.16 20.68
N ALA A 122 -13.01 -7.87 20.40
CA ALA A 122 -11.76 -7.31 19.89
C ALA A 122 -11.62 -5.87 20.39
N PRO A 123 -10.42 -5.29 20.47
CA PRO A 123 -10.25 -3.93 20.97
C PRO A 123 -11.03 -2.91 20.13
N SER A 124 -11.79 -2.02 20.77
CA SER A 124 -12.47 -0.88 20.10
C SER A 124 -11.49 0.17 19.57
N LYS A 125 -10.40 0.41 20.30
CA LYS A 125 -9.31 1.28 19.85
C LYS A 125 -8.23 0.43 19.21
N LEU A 126 -8.22 0.44 17.88
CA LEU A 126 -7.25 -0.31 17.13
C LEU A 126 -6.00 0.53 16.87
N PHE A 127 -4.84 -0.08 17.04
CA PHE A 127 -3.56 0.48 16.58
C PHE A 127 -3.44 0.44 15.04
N TRP A 128 -4.18 -0.47 14.39
CA TRP A 128 -4.17 -0.73 12.94
C TRP A 128 -5.59 -0.98 12.43
N GLN A 129 -5.81 -1.03 11.10
CA GLN A 129 -7.14 -1.37 10.58
C GLN A 129 -7.56 -2.80 10.99
N PRO A 130 -8.86 -3.07 11.24
CA PRO A 130 -9.32 -4.41 11.58
C PRO A 130 -9.16 -5.36 10.39
N SER A 131 -8.98 -6.65 10.67
CA SER A 131 -8.95 -7.67 9.61
C SER A 131 -10.36 -7.97 9.11
N GLN A 132 -10.53 -8.24 7.82
CA GLN A 132 -11.83 -8.68 7.31
C GLN A 132 -12.20 -10.05 7.93
N PRO A 133 -13.41 -10.22 8.48
CA PRO A 133 -13.86 -11.52 8.97
C PRO A 133 -14.02 -12.49 7.80
N LEU A 134 -13.49 -13.69 7.95
CA LEU A 134 -13.48 -14.68 6.88
C LEU A 134 -14.38 -15.86 7.17
N TRP A 135 -15.37 -16.03 6.32
CA TRP A 135 -16.27 -17.17 6.36
C TRP A 135 -15.61 -18.44 5.83
N ALA A 136 -15.76 -19.52 6.59
CA ALA A 136 -15.53 -20.87 6.07
C ALA A 136 -16.57 -21.19 4.99
N SER A 137 -16.20 -22.02 4.00
CA SER A 137 -17.03 -22.36 2.84
C SER A 137 -18.42 -22.91 3.22
N ASN A 138 -18.54 -23.56 4.37
CA ASN A 138 -19.78 -24.09 4.92
C ASN A 138 -20.74 -23.06 5.56
N SER A 139 -20.37 -21.77 5.63
CA SER A 139 -21.13 -20.70 6.31
C SER A 139 -21.38 -20.91 7.81
N LYS A 140 -20.62 -21.79 8.48
CA LYS A 140 -20.78 -22.11 9.90
C LYS A 140 -19.66 -21.58 10.78
N LYS A 141 -18.49 -21.27 10.20
CA LYS A 141 -17.35 -20.75 10.96
C LYS A 141 -16.89 -19.41 10.40
N ILE A 142 -16.33 -18.60 11.29
CA ILE A 142 -15.67 -17.34 10.93
C ILE A 142 -14.29 -17.32 11.56
N ALA A 143 -13.27 -16.97 10.79
CA ALA A 143 -11.93 -16.66 11.27
C ALA A 143 -11.70 -15.15 11.25
N CYS A 144 -11.10 -14.63 12.31
CA CYS A 144 -10.70 -13.23 12.43
C CYS A 144 -9.27 -13.15 12.93
N THR A 145 -8.49 -12.21 12.41
CA THR A 145 -7.19 -11.85 12.99
C THR A 145 -7.43 -10.79 14.08
N ILE A 146 -6.90 -11.03 15.27
CA ILE A 146 -7.03 -10.13 16.42
C ILE A 146 -5.65 -9.64 16.82
N ILE A 147 -5.56 -8.34 17.08
CA ILE A 147 -4.37 -7.66 17.61
C ILE A 147 -4.81 -6.99 18.90
N GLU A 148 -4.32 -7.51 20.04
CA GLU A 148 -4.62 -6.94 21.35
C GLU A 148 -3.79 -5.69 21.63
N ALA A 149 -4.24 -4.89 22.61
CA ALA A 149 -3.50 -3.70 23.04
C ALA A 149 -2.12 -4.03 23.63
N SER A 150 -1.91 -5.26 24.10
CA SER A 150 -0.62 -5.81 24.53
C SER A 150 0.37 -6.02 23.37
N GLY A 151 -0.11 -5.94 22.11
CA GLY A 151 0.65 -6.32 20.93
C GLY A 151 0.57 -7.81 20.60
N GLN A 152 -0.09 -8.63 21.44
CA GLN A 152 -0.33 -10.04 21.12
C GLN A 152 -1.26 -10.15 19.92
N GLN A 153 -0.94 -11.07 19.01
CA GLN A 153 -1.72 -11.34 17.82
C GLN A 153 -2.11 -12.81 17.79
N TYR A 154 -3.31 -13.11 17.30
CA TYR A 154 -3.75 -14.47 17.02
C TYR A 154 -4.87 -14.51 15.99
N ILE A 155 -5.09 -15.68 15.40
CA ILE A 155 -6.32 -15.98 14.65
C ILE A 155 -7.31 -16.58 15.64
N GLU A 156 -8.52 -16.02 15.70
CA GLU A 156 -9.63 -16.59 16.46
C GLU A 156 -10.68 -17.12 15.48
N ILE A 157 -11.06 -18.39 15.66
CA ILE A 157 -12.06 -19.08 14.87
C ILE A 157 -13.26 -19.39 15.76
N ILE A 158 -14.45 -18.96 15.34
CA ILE A 158 -15.71 -19.26 16.02
C ILE A 158 -16.56 -20.22 15.19
N ASP A 159 -17.15 -21.23 15.82
CA ASP A 159 -18.28 -21.99 15.27
C ASP A 159 -19.59 -21.30 15.66
N LEU A 160 -20.37 -20.85 14.68
CA LEU A 160 -21.58 -20.06 14.91
C LEU A 160 -22.73 -20.86 15.53
N LYS A 161 -22.70 -22.19 15.41
CA LYS A 161 -23.74 -23.07 15.98
C LYS A 161 -23.43 -23.42 17.43
N SER A 162 -22.21 -23.88 17.71
CA SER A 162 -21.84 -24.26 19.09
C SER A 162 -21.38 -23.08 19.94
N GLN A 163 -21.02 -21.95 19.31
CA GLN A 163 -20.37 -20.79 19.94
C GLN A 163 -18.96 -21.09 20.48
N ASP A 164 -18.39 -22.25 20.11
CA ASP A 164 -17.02 -22.60 20.51
C ASP A 164 -16.02 -21.71 19.77
N LYS A 165 -15.02 -21.22 20.51
CA LYS A 165 -13.94 -20.37 19.99
C LYS A 165 -12.60 -21.08 20.15
N ARG A 166 -11.76 -21.01 19.12
CA ARG A 166 -10.39 -21.53 19.13
C ARG A 166 -9.42 -20.43 18.73
N LYS A 167 -8.33 -20.29 19.50
CA LYS A 167 -7.28 -19.29 19.26
C LYS A 167 -6.00 -19.97 18.75
N PHE A 168 -5.36 -19.34 17.78
CA PHE A 168 -4.11 -19.76 17.17
C PHE A 168 -3.10 -18.61 17.29
N ASP A 169 -2.21 -18.70 18.28
CA ASP A 169 -1.27 -17.62 18.63
C ASP A 169 -0.15 -17.43 17.62
N PHE A 170 0.12 -16.17 17.26
CA PHE A 170 1.30 -15.83 16.47
C PHE A 170 2.59 -15.75 17.31
N LEU A 171 2.56 -15.95 18.64
CA LEU A 171 3.80 -15.97 19.45
C LEU A 171 4.72 -17.17 19.11
N LYS A 172 4.21 -18.21 18.44
CA LYS A 172 5.02 -19.23 17.74
C LYS A 172 5.36 -18.86 16.29
N LEU A 173 4.72 -17.84 15.75
CA LEU A 173 4.76 -17.36 14.37
C LEU A 173 5.24 -15.91 14.38
N VAL A 174 6.53 -15.71 14.68
CA VAL A 174 7.12 -14.39 14.88
C VAL A 174 6.83 -13.49 13.67
N GLU A 175 5.96 -12.50 13.86
CA GLU A 175 5.61 -11.35 13.00
C GLU A 175 4.37 -11.43 12.08
N LEU A 176 3.71 -10.26 12.04
CA LEU A 176 2.45 -9.84 11.40
C LEU A 176 1.95 -10.70 10.24
N GLY A 177 0.81 -11.35 10.48
CA GLY A 177 -0.04 -12.00 9.49
C GLY A 177 -1.15 -11.07 8.98
N PHE A 178 -1.03 -10.52 7.77
CA PHE A 178 -2.14 -9.80 7.10
C PHE A 178 -2.76 -10.66 6.00
N ASP A 179 -4.02 -10.39 5.66
CA ASP A 179 -4.78 -11.08 4.61
C ASP A 179 -4.80 -12.62 4.77
N ILE A 180 -5.63 -13.11 5.70
CA ILE A 180 -5.90 -14.55 5.81
C ILE A 180 -6.79 -15.05 4.66
N ASN A 181 -6.79 -16.35 4.35
CA ASN A 181 -7.73 -16.96 3.40
C ASN A 181 -7.92 -18.46 3.67
N TRP A 182 -9.17 -18.92 3.73
CA TRP A 182 -9.52 -20.32 3.98
C TRP A 182 -9.26 -21.20 2.76
N SER A 183 -8.69 -22.38 2.99
CA SER A 183 -8.80 -23.44 2.01
C SER A 183 -10.26 -23.95 1.93
N PRO A 184 -10.71 -24.39 0.75
CA PRO A 184 -12.09 -24.86 0.57
C PRO A 184 -12.47 -26.05 1.46
N ASN A 185 -11.49 -26.88 1.82
CA ASN A 185 -11.63 -28.03 2.71
C ASN A 185 -11.57 -27.68 4.21
N GLU A 186 -11.42 -26.40 4.56
CA GLU A 186 -11.37 -25.89 5.94
C GLU A 186 -10.20 -26.42 6.79
N ARG A 187 -9.21 -27.08 6.17
CA ARG A 187 -8.01 -27.58 6.87
C ARG A 187 -6.94 -26.50 7.02
N PHE A 188 -6.82 -25.62 6.05
CA PHE A 188 -5.71 -24.70 5.93
C PHE A 188 -6.17 -23.24 5.94
N ILE A 189 -5.32 -22.36 6.47
CA ILE A 189 -5.43 -20.91 6.30
C ILE A 189 -4.14 -20.41 5.66
N ALA A 190 -4.24 -19.78 4.49
CA ALA A 190 -3.14 -19.02 3.91
C ALA A 190 -3.06 -17.64 4.57
N PHE A 191 -1.86 -17.12 4.79
CA PHE A 191 -1.64 -15.79 5.38
C PHE A 191 -0.29 -15.21 4.97
N VAL A 192 -0.16 -13.88 4.92
CA VAL A 192 1.11 -13.20 4.60
C VAL A 192 1.82 -12.79 5.88
N LYS A 193 3.03 -13.30 6.06
CA LYS A 193 3.97 -12.98 7.14
C LYS A 193 4.94 -11.86 6.70
N GLY A 194 4.95 -10.72 7.39
CA GLY A 194 5.95 -9.66 7.17
C GLY A 194 5.52 -8.27 7.66
N PHE A 195 6.50 -7.42 7.96
CA PHE A 195 6.32 -6.22 8.78
C PHE A 195 5.90 -4.98 7.97
N HIS A 196 4.68 -4.47 8.11
CA HIS A 196 4.27 -3.14 7.58
C HIS A 196 4.17 -3.00 6.03
N GLU A 197 3.34 -2.07 5.53
CA GLU A 197 3.21 -1.82 4.07
C GLU A 197 4.55 -1.38 3.43
N ASP A 198 5.44 -0.82 4.25
CA ASP A 198 6.74 -0.27 3.84
C ASP A 198 7.89 -1.29 3.87
N SER A 199 7.68 -2.53 4.35
CA SER A 199 8.75 -3.52 4.30
C SER A 199 9.19 -3.79 2.86
N PRO A 200 10.50 -3.95 2.62
CA PRO A 200 10.99 -4.26 1.30
C PRO A 200 10.55 -5.66 0.83
N THR A 201 10.30 -6.61 1.75
CA THR A 201 9.84 -7.96 1.42
C THR A 201 8.90 -8.54 2.50
N ASN A 202 8.10 -9.53 2.14
CA ASN A 202 7.28 -10.33 3.04
C ASN A 202 7.11 -11.76 2.44
N GLN A 203 6.37 -12.64 3.11
CA GLN A 203 6.34 -14.06 2.75
C GLN A 203 4.96 -14.68 2.96
N LEU A 204 4.51 -15.52 2.03
CA LEU A 204 3.24 -16.25 2.13
C LEU A 204 3.46 -17.54 2.93
N TYR A 205 2.53 -17.85 3.82
CA TYR A 205 2.51 -19.06 4.65
C TYR A 205 1.15 -19.76 4.55
N ILE A 206 1.14 -21.05 4.92
CA ILE A 206 -0.06 -21.81 5.22
C ILE A 206 0.01 -22.30 6.67
N LEU A 207 -1.09 -22.17 7.40
CA LEU A 207 -1.36 -22.76 8.72
C LEU A 207 -2.24 -24.01 8.53
N ASP A 208 -1.80 -25.16 9.02
CA ASP A 208 -2.63 -26.36 9.16
C ASP A 208 -3.39 -26.30 10.50
N LEU A 209 -4.72 -26.25 10.44
CA LEU A 209 -5.59 -26.18 11.61
C LEU A 209 -5.73 -27.52 12.35
N THR A 210 -5.34 -28.63 11.73
CA THR A 210 -5.38 -29.97 12.33
C THR A 210 -4.11 -30.25 13.12
N GLU A 211 -2.94 -29.94 12.56
CA GLU A 211 -1.64 -30.16 13.19
C GLU A 211 -1.17 -28.96 14.02
N ASN A 212 -1.80 -27.78 13.84
CA ASN A 212 -1.41 -26.52 14.46
C ASN A 212 0.06 -26.15 14.18
N ASN A 213 0.49 -26.35 12.93
CA ASN A 213 1.80 -25.98 12.41
C ASN A 213 1.64 -25.08 11.17
N SER A 214 2.71 -24.37 10.80
CA SER A 214 2.70 -23.53 9.61
C SER A 214 4.01 -23.65 8.85
N PHE A 215 3.95 -23.44 7.53
CA PHE A 215 5.12 -23.52 6.67
C PHE A 215 5.06 -22.46 5.56
N PRO A 216 6.23 -21.99 5.07
CA PRO A 216 6.30 -20.96 4.04
C PRO A 216 5.98 -21.52 2.65
N ILE A 217 5.37 -20.69 1.82
CA ILE A 217 5.01 -20.95 0.42
C ILE A 217 5.89 -20.18 -0.55
N THR A 218 6.29 -18.95 -0.20
CA THR A 218 7.20 -18.14 -1.00
C THR A 218 8.59 -18.03 -0.35
N ASP A 219 9.56 -17.47 -1.06
CA ASP A 219 10.98 -17.41 -0.65
C ASP A 219 11.33 -16.19 0.23
N GLY A 220 10.39 -15.28 0.47
CA GLY A 220 10.59 -14.06 1.27
C GLY A 220 11.43 -12.96 0.60
N LYS A 221 11.67 -13.06 -0.72
CA LYS A 221 12.54 -12.11 -1.47
C LYS A 221 11.78 -11.00 -2.21
N SER A 222 10.46 -11.02 -2.16
CA SER A 222 9.57 -10.09 -2.87
C SER A 222 8.41 -9.71 -1.96
N LYS A 223 7.65 -8.68 -2.34
CA LYS A 223 6.37 -8.38 -1.71
C LYS A 223 5.31 -9.33 -2.25
N VAL A 224 4.41 -9.75 -1.37
CA VAL A 224 3.32 -10.70 -1.56
C VAL A 224 2.12 -10.21 -0.74
N TRP A 225 0.94 -10.19 -1.35
CA TRP A 225 -0.28 -9.63 -0.76
C TRP A 225 -1.51 -10.44 -1.15
N SER A 226 -2.52 -10.42 -0.28
CA SER A 226 -3.88 -10.88 -0.56
C SER A 226 -3.98 -12.29 -1.17
N PRO A 227 -3.56 -13.34 -0.44
CA PRO A 227 -3.70 -14.71 -0.90
C PRO A 227 -5.18 -15.10 -1.02
N SER A 228 -5.49 -15.91 -2.02
CA SER A 228 -6.82 -16.48 -2.24
C SER A 228 -6.69 -17.90 -2.76
N TRP A 229 -7.32 -18.84 -2.07
CA TRP A 229 -7.40 -20.22 -2.55
C TRP A 229 -8.34 -20.36 -3.75
N SER A 230 -8.00 -21.25 -4.67
CA SER A 230 -8.94 -21.78 -5.67
C SER A 230 -9.96 -22.69 -4.98
N GLN A 231 -11.18 -22.80 -5.52
CA GLN A 231 -12.23 -23.64 -4.90
C GLN A 231 -11.90 -25.14 -4.91
N ASP A 232 -11.06 -25.58 -5.84
CA ASP A 232 -10.60 -26.97 -5.86
C ASP A 232 -9.45 -27.22 -4.88
N GLY A 233 -8.97 -26.17 -4.19
CA GLY A 233 -7.88 -26.26 -3.21
C GLY A 233 -6.50 -26.52 -3.81
N ARG A 234 -6.36 -26.52 -5.14
CA ARG A 234 -5.09 -26.84 -5.83
C ARG A 234 -4.18 -25.63 -6.03
N PHE A 235 -4.68 -24.41 -5.88
CA PHE A 235 -3.93 -23.20 -6.15
C PHE A 235 -4.15 -22.15 -5.06
N ILE A 236 -3.11 -21.36 -4.81
CA ILE A 236 -3.20 -20.09 -4.12
C ILE A 236 -2.78 -18.99 -5.10
N TYR A 237 -3.70 -18.07 -5.34
CA TYR A 237 -3.44 -16.84 -6.08
C TYR A 237 -3.03 -15.75 -5.10
N PHE A 238 -2.12 -14.88 -5.49
CA PHE A 238 -1.67 -13.75 -4.67
C PHE A 238 -1.12 -12.63 -5.56
N SER A 239 -0.99 -11.43 -5.01
CA SER A 239 -0.32 -10.32 -5.70
C SER A 239 1.16 -10.31 -5.34
N SER A 240 2.09 -10.10 -6.28
CA SER A 240 3.52 -9.97 -5.98
C SER A 240 4.28 -9.09 -6.95
N ASP A 241 5.29 -8.38 -6.45
CA ASP A 241 6.21 -7.52 -7.22
C ASP A 241 7.45 -8.26 -7.76
N LYS A 242 7.53 -9.59 -7.58
CA LYS A 242 8.68 -10.41 -8.03
C LYS A 242 9.04 -10.23 -9.51
N GLY A 243 8.08 -9.82 -10.34
CA GLY A 243 8.24 -9.57 -11.78
C GLY A 243 8.59 -8.12 -12.14
N GLY A 244 8.81 -7.25 -11.15
CA GLY A 244 9.11 -5.82 -11.32
C GLY A 244 7.93 -4.88 -11.07
N SER A 245 6.69 -5.39 -11.09
CA SER A 245 5.48 -4.64 -10.73
C SER A 245 4.50 -5.53 -9.97
N MET A 246 3.61 -4.93 -9.16
CA MET A 246 2.59 -5.68 -8.41
C MET A 246 1.56 -6.30 -9.34
N ASP A 247 1.74 -7.59 -9.62
CA ASP A 247 0.95 -8.39 -10.56
C ASP A 247 0.39 -9.65 -9.88
N ILE A 248 -0.45 -10.41 -10.59
CA ILE A 248 -1.07 -11.64 -10.10
C ILE A 248 -0.15 -12.83 -10.34
N TRP A 249 0.08 -13.60 -9.28
CA TRP A 249 0.84 -14.83 -9.28
C TRP A 249 -0.04 -15.99 -8.80
N LEU A 250 0.26 -17.20 -9.29
CA LEU A 250 -0.28 -18.45 -8.77
C LEU A 250 0.83 -19.32 -8.20
N GLN A 251 0.51 -20.04 -7.13
CA GLN A 251 1.25 -21.17 -6.63
C GLN A 251 0.36 -22.40 -6.62
N ARG A 252 0.83 -23.51 -7.20
CA ARG A 252 0.16 -24.80 -7.07
C ARG A 252 0.51 -25.46 -5.73
N ILE A 253 -0.49 -26.02 -5.08
CA ILE A 253 -0.43 -26.65 -3.77
C ILE A 253 -0.88 -28.11 -3.86
N ASP A 254 -0.16 -29.01 -3.20
CA ASP A 254 -0.51 -30.44 -3.08
C ASP A 254 -1.55 -30.68 -1.96
N GLU A 255 -2.10 -31.89 -1.86
CA GLU A 255 -3.12 -32.24 -0.87
C GLU A 255 -2.65 -32.09 0.59
N ASP A 256 -1.35 -32.23 0.84
CA ASP A 256 -0.72 -32.01 2.14
C ASP A 256 -0.39 -30.53 2.43
N GLY A 257 -0.68 -29.64 1.48
CA GLY A 257 -0.42 -28.21 1.55
C GLY A 257 0.94 -27.79 0.98
N THR A 258 1.80 -28.70 0.54
CA THR A 258 3.14 -28.36 0.04
C THR A 258 3.11 -27.67 -1.33
N PRO A 259 4.00 -26.69 -1.60
CA PRO A 259 4.06 -26.03 -2.90
C PRO A 259 4.71 -26.93 -3.97
N ILE A 260 3.98 -27.20 -5.05
CA ILE A 260 4.46 -27.98 -6.18
C ILE A 260 4.95 -27.04 -7.28
N GLU A 261 6.25 -26.68 -7.25
CA GLU A 261 6.97 -25.77 -8.17
C GLU A 261 7.09 -24.32 -7.71
N THR A 262 7.84 -23.49 -8.47
CA THR A 262 7.98 -22.06 -8.20
C THR A 262 6.74 -21.28 -8.66
N PRO A 263 6.35 -20.20 -7.96
CA PRO A 263 5.18 -19.39 -8.36
C PRO A 263 5.28 -18.86 -9.80
N GLN A 264 4.15 -18.82 -10.49
CA GLN A 264 4.04 -18.36 -11.88
C GLN A 264 3.27 -17.04 -11.96
N GLN A 265 3.77 -16.09 -12.73
CA GLN A 265 3.09 -14.82 -13.01
C GLN A 265 1.99 -15.03 -14.06
N ILE A 266 0.80 -14.49 -13.80
CA ILE A 266 -0.40 -14.61 -14.66
C ILE A 266 -0.64 -13.32 -15.44
N THR A 267 -0.47 -12.16 -14.80
CA THR A 267 -0.67 -10.86 -15.43
C THR A 267 0.67 -10.22 -15.73
N THR A 268 0.85 -9.76 -16.97
CA THR A 268 2.07 -9.07 -17.43
C THR A 268 1.79 -7.60 -17.77
N THR A 269 0.61 -7.09 -17.40
CA THR A 269 0.10 -5.79 -17.84
C THR A 269 0.30 -4.66 -16.84
N GLY A 270 0.91 -4.89 -15.67
CA GLY A 270 1.13 -3.84 -14.67
C GLY A 270 -0.18 -3.31 -14.08
N LEU A 271 -1.05 -4.22 -13.60
CA LEU A 271 -2.38 -3.85 -13.12
C LEU A 271 -2.38 -2.96 -11.86
N GLU A 272 -1.28 -2.95 -11.11
CA GLU A 272 -1.15 -2.25 -9.82
C GLU A 272 -2.31 -2.57 -8.86
N CYS A 273 -2.74 -3.83 -8.88
CA CYS A 273 -3.87 -4.30 -8.13
C CYS A 273 -3.49 -4.55 -6.66
N ARG A 274 -4.37 -4.13 -5.75
CA ARG A 274 -4.43 -4.53 -4.35
C ARG A 274 -5.68 -5.37 -4.13
N ARG A 275 -5.65 -6.28 -3.14
CA ARG A 275 -6.81 -7.07 -2.68
C ARG A 275 -7.58 -7.76 -3.78
N ILE A 276 -7.12 -8.97 -4.07
CA ILE A 276 -7.67 -9.81 -5.10
C ILE A 276 -8.73 -10.73 -4.48
N ILE A 277 -9.92 -10.78 -5.07
CA ILE A 277 -11.00 -11.69 -4.68
C ILE A 277 -11.56 -12.37 -5.92
N PHE A 278 -11.55 -13.70 -5.95
CA PHE A 278 -12.15 -14.49 -7.02
C PHE A 278 -13.66 -14.60 -6.83
N SER A 279 -14.41 -14.59 -7.94
CA SER A 279 -15.83 -14.98 -7.93
C SER A 279 -15.98 -16.45 -7.58
N ARG A 280 -17.16 -16.82 -7.09
CA ARG A 280 -17.48 -18.21 -6.73
C ARG A 280 -17.33 -19.18 -7.90
N ASP A 281 -17.52 -18.76 -9.15
CA ASP A 281 -17.29 -19.62 -10.32
C ASP A 281 -15.85 -19.59 -10.84
N GLN A 282 -14.95 -18.84 -10.18
CA GLN A 282 -13.56 -18.56 -10.58
C GLN A 282 -13.38 -17.96 -11.98
N LYS A 283 -14.46 -17.47 -12.59
CA LYS A 283 -14.42 -16.88 -13.93
C LYS A 283 -14.19 -15.37 -13.91
N LYS A 284 -14.40 -14.73 -12.76
CA LYS A 284 -14.25 -13.29 -12.57
C LYS A 284 -13.32 -13.02 -11.40
N LEU A 285 -12.62 -11.90 -11.49
CA LEU A 285 -11.71 -11.43 -10.46
C LEU A 285 -12.06 -9.99 -10.13
N LEU A 286 -12.28 -9.70 -8.85
CA LEU A 286 -12.25 -8.34 -8.34
C LEU A 286 -10.86 -8.03 -7.84
N TYR A 287 -10.45 -6.81 -8.09
CA TYR A 287 -9.30 -6.21 -7.46
C TYR A 287 -9.65 -4.75 -7.13
N THR A 288 -9.01 -4.23 -6.10
CA THR A 288 -8.96 -2.78 -5.88
C THR A 288 -7.74 -2.25 -6.62
N LYS A 289 -7.90 -1.18 -7.39
CA LYS A 289 -6.76 -0.39 -7.84
C LYS A 289 -6.69 0.83 -6.93
N LYS A 290 -5.57 1.02 -6.24
CA LYS A 290 -5.35 2.26 -5.49
C LYS A 290 -4.80 3.29 -6.47
N SER A 291 -5.60 4.30 -6.82
CA SER A 291 -5.14 5.50 -7.52
C SER A 291 -5.27 6.69 -6.56
N GLU A 292 -4.15 7.29 -6.17
CA GLU A 292 -4.19 8.56 -5.46
C GLU A 292 -4.31 9.70 -6.48
N VAL A 293 -5.28 10.58 -6.30
CA VAL A 293 -5.35 11.83 -7.05
C VAL A 293 -4.95 12.95 -6.11
N LYS A 294 -3.88 13.66 -6.46
CA LYS A 294 -3.43 14.86 -5.74
C LYS A 294 -3.48 16.02 -6.73
N ASN A 295 -4.07 17.12 -6.30
CA ASN A 295 -4.24 18.31 -7.12
C ASN A 295 -3.54 19.50 -6.46
N ILE A 296 -3.09 20.45 -7.28
CA ILE A 296 -2.47 21.69 -6.83
C ILE A 296 -3.54 22.76 -6.71
N TRP A 297 -3.52 23.46 -5.58
CA TRP A 297 -4.42 24.57 -5.27
C TRP A 297 -3.59 25.80 -4.90
N THR A 298 -4.14 26.97 -5.19
CA THR A 298 -3.59 28.26 -4.77
C THR A 298 -4.63 29.06 -4.01
N ILE A 299 -4.19 29.94 -3.13
CA ILE A 299 -5.04 30.88 -2.39
C ILE A 299 -4.29 32.20 -2.29
N SER A 300 -5.02 33.32 -2.41
CA SER A 300 -4.42 34.63 -2.17
C SER A 300 -4.09 34.81 -0.69
N LEU A 301 -2.94 35.39 -0.39
CA LEU A 301 -2.58 35.77 0.98
C LEU A 301 -3.46 36.91 1.52
N GLU A 302 -4.13 37.65 0.64
CA GLU A 302 -5.14 38.67 1.00
C GLU A 302 -6.48 38.04 1.40
N GLY A 303 -6.61 36.70 1.29
CA GLY A 303 -7.83 35.95 1.54
C GLY A 303 -8.66 35.71 0.27
N GLY A 304 -9.76 34.98 0.43
CA GLY A 304 -10.63 34.54 -0.68
C GLY A 304 -10.70 33.02 -0.83
N PRO A 305 -11.56 32.50 -1.72
CA PRO A 305 -11.69 31.06 -1.93
C PRO A 305 -10.42 30.47 -2.57
N PRO A 306 -10.01 29.25 -2.17
CA PRO A 306 -8.96 28.51 -2.88
C PRO A 306 -9.32 28.27 -4.34
N LYS A 307 -8.34 28.42 -5.23
CA LYS A 307 -8.44 28.13 -6.67
C LYS A 307 -7.72 26.83 -6.98
N GLN A 308 -8.44 25.88 -7.56
CA GLN A 308 -7.84 24.66 -8.08
C GLN A 308 -7.07 24.98 -9.37
N ILE A 309 -5.80 24.55 -9.45
CA ILE A 309 -4.94 24.76 -10.62
C ILE A 309 -4.91 23.52 -11.51
N THR A 310 -4.84 22.33 -10.92
CA THR A 310 -4.85 21.06 -11.66
C THR A 310 -6.06 20.20 -11.30
N ASN A 311 -6.60 19.46 -12.27
CA ASN A 311 -7.82 18.66 -12.11
C ASN A 311 -7.78 17.32 -12.87
N GLN A 312 -6.63 16.91 -13.38
CA GLN A 312 -6.48 15.66 -14.13
C GLN A 312 -6.26 14.48 -13.17
N ALA A 313 -6.52 13.26 -13.66
CA ALA A 313 -6.23 12.05 -12.89
C ALA A 313 -4.71 11.86 -12.79
N GLY A 314 -4.18 11.89 -11.56
CA GLY A 314 -2.77 11.69 -11.25
C GLY A 314 -2.37 12.34 -9.92
N MET A 315 -1.14 12.08 -9.49
CA MET A 315 -0.54 12.62 -8.26
C MET A 315 0.25 13.89 -8.54
N ASP A 316 -0.40 15.05 -8.58
CA ASP A 316 0.29 16.32 -8.77
C ASP A 316 0.89 16.81 -7.45
N VAL A 317 2.21 16.69 -7.31
CA VAL A 317 2.90 17.01 -6.06
C VAL A 317 4.23 17.73 -6.25
N CYS A 318 4.74 18.27 -5.15
CA CYS A 318 5.96 19.08 -5.08
C CYS A 318 5.96 20.26 -6.08
N PRO A 319 4.95 21.15 -6.04
CA PRO A 319 4.91 22.30 -6.92
C PRO A 319 6.07 23.28 -6.63
N SER A 320 6.52 23.96 -7.67
CA SER A 320 7.44 25.11 -7.61
C SER A 320 6.97 26.19 -8.56
N TRP A 321 6.95 27.43 -8.08
CA TRP A 321 6.64 28.61 -8.87
C TRP A 321 7.78 28.96 -9.83
N SER A 322 7.43 29.44 -11.02
CA SER A 322 8.37 30.16 -11.88
C SER A 322 8.76 31.47 -11.22
N PRO A 323 9.97 32.02 -11.50
CA PRO A 323 10.42 33.26 -10.86
C PRO A 323 9.58 34.50 -11.20
N ASP A 324 8.77 34.41 -12.25
CA ASP A 324 7.86 35.47 -12.73
C ASP A 324 6.39 35.23 -12.34
N ASP A 325 6.12 34.23 -11.48
CA ASP A 325 4.79 33.82 -11.00
C ASP A 325 3.78 33.43 -12.11
N SER A 326 4.24 33.20 -13.34
CA SER A 326 3.38 32.88 -14.48
C SER A 326 3.04 31.40 -14.61
N GLU A 327 3.92 30.50 -14.14
CA GLU A 327 3.80 29.05 -14.25
C GLU A 327 4.11 28.35 -12.93
N ILE A 328 3.54 27.15 -12.77
CA ILE A 328 3.90 26.19 -11.73
C ILE A 328 4.45 24.95 -12.41
N VAL A 329 5.63 24.49 -11.97
CA VAL A 329 6.15 23.16 -12.31
C VAL A 329 5.85 22.19 -11.19
N PHE A 330 5.52 20.96 -11.52
CA PHE A 330 5.21 19.88 -10.58
C PHE A 330 5.57 18.54 -11.22
N HIS A 331 5.55 17.45 -10.44
CA HIS A 331 5.58 16.12 -11.04
C HIS A 331 4.24 15.42 -10.88
N SER A 332 3.96 14.52 -11.82
CA SER A 332 2.70 13.78 -11.91
C SER A 332 2.94 12.41 -12.55
N ASP A 333 2.23 11.40 -12.06
CA ASP A 333 2.23 10.03 -12.60
C ASP A 333 1.17 9.83 -13.70
N ARG A 334 0.51 10.91 -14.15
CA ARG A 334 -0.58 10.87 -15.14
C ARG A 334 -0.23 10.22 -16.49
N SER A 335 1.06 10.08 -16.81
CA SER A 335 1.58 9.41 -18.01
C SER A 335 2.06 7.97 -17.78
N GLY A 336 1.88 7.40 -16.58
CA GLY A 336 2.23 6.02 -16.22
C GLY A 336 3.47 5.88 -15.32
N ASN A 337 4.31 6.91 -15.25
CA ASN A 337 5.44 7.07 -14.34
C ASN A 337 5.55 8.55 -13.94
N ASN A 338 6.32 8.86 -12.90
CA ASN A 338 6.50 10.25 -12.49
C ASN A 338 7.26 11.03 -13.57
N GLU A 339 6.61 12.06 -14.10
CA GLU A 339 7.18 12.98 -15.06
C GLU A 339 7.01 14.42 -14.58
N ILE A 340 7.82 15.34 -15.12
CA ILE A 340 7.74 16.77 -14.83
C ILE A 340 6.73 17.42 -15.78
N TRP A 341 5.84 18.23 -15.22
CA TRP A 341 4.80 18.97 -15.92
C TRP A 341 4.83 20.43 -15.51
N ALA A 342 4.43 21.33 -16.40
CA ALA A 342 4.21 22.73 -16.09
C ALA A 342 2.79 23.16 -16.45
N ILE A 343 2.23 24.09 -15.69
CA ILE A 343 0.90 24.65 -15.92
C ILE A 343 0.93 26.16 -15.65
N LEU A 344 0.14 26.92 -16.41
CA LEU A 344 -0.04 28.35 -16.14
C LEU A 344 -0.74 28.57 -14.80
N ILE A 345 -0.39 29.66 -14.10
CA ILE A 345 -1.03 30.00 -12.82
C ILE A 345 -2.54 30.27 -12.95
N ASN A 346 -2.97 30.66 -14.14
CA ASN A 346 -4.36 30.86 -14.43
C ASN A 346 -5.15 29.54 -14.62
N GLY A 347 -4.45 28.41 -14.62
CA GLY A 347 -4.98 27.08 -14.95
C GLY A 347 -4.85 26.80 -16.44
N GLY A 348 -5.53 25.75 -16.90
CA GLY A 348 -5.51 25.29 -18.29
C GLY A 348 -4.87 23.91 -18.43
N ASP A 349 -4.47 23.58 -19.64
CA ASP A 349 -3.81 22.29 -19.91
C ASP A 349 -2.35 22.33 -19.45
N ALA A 350 -1.96 21.32 -18.68
CA ALA A 350 -0.56 21.15 -18.29
C ALA A 350 0.26 20.63 -19.47
N ARG A 351 1.45 21.19 -19.67
CA ARG A 351 2.44 20.74 -20.66
C ARG A 351 3.44 19.79 -20.03
N GLN A 352 3.69 18.66 -20.69
CA GLN A 352 4.71 17.70 -20.27
C GLN A 352 6.11 18.23 -20.59
N ILE A 353 7.01 18.23 -19.60
CA ILE A 353 8.40 18.74 -19.73
C ILE A 353 9.37 17.61 -20.01
N THR A 354 9.17 16.46 -19.35
CA THR A 354 10.00 15.28 -19.46
C THR A 354 9.17 14.08 -19.91
N ASN A 355 9.79 13.16 -20.65
CA ASN A 355 9.15 11.93 -21.11
C ASN A 355 10.21 10.84 -21.27
N ASN A 356 10.26 9.92 -20.32
CA ASN A 356 11.25 8.87 -20.24
C ASN A 356 10.77 7.70 -19.34
N PRO A 357 11.35 6.49 -19.45
CA PRO A 357 10.91 5.38 -18.61
C PRO A 357 11.24 5.49 -17.11
N ALA A 358 12.12 6.42 -16.73
CA ALA A 358 12.56 6.61 -15.35
C ALA A 358 11.67 7.63 -14.62
N ASN A 359 11.72 7.65 -13.29
CA ASN A 359 10.96 8.59 -12.49
C ASN A 359 11.69 9.93 -12.39
N ASP A 360 11.04 10.98 -12.86
CA ASP A 360 11.45 12.36 -12.66
C ASP A 360 10.57 13.01 -11.61
N ILE A 361 11.17 13.43 -10.50
CA ILE A 361 10.45 13.92 -9.33
C ILE A 361 11.04 15.23 -8.80
N ILE A 362 10.25 15.91 -7.98
CA ILE A 362 10.66 17.10 -7.19
C ILE A 362 11.29 18.19 -8.07
N PRO A 363 10.54 18.78 -9.01
CA PRO A 363 11.07 19.84 -9.85
C PRO A 363 11.26 21.15 -9.06
N GLN A 364 12.22 21.96 -9.50
CA GLN A 364 12.48 23.32 -9.02
C GLN A 364 12.84 24.20 -10.22
N TRP A 365 12.23 25.38 -10.29
CA TRP A 365 12.68 26.42 -11.23
C TRP A 365 14.05 26.97 -10.83
N SER A 366 14.88 27.25 -11.83
CA SER A 366 16.06 28.09 -11.62
C SER A 366 15.65 29.54 -11.35
N PRO A 367 16.40 30.30 -10.54
CA PRO A 367 16.08 31.70 -10.25
C PRO A 367 16.02 32.61 -11.49
N ASP A 368 16.71 32.23 -12.57
CA ASP A 368 16.70 32.95 -13.84
C ASP A 368 15.55 32.53 -14.78
N GLY A 369 14.72 31.56 -14.38
CA GLY A 369 13.58 31.07 -15.16
C GLY A 369 13.94 30.30 -16.42
N ARG A 370 15.23 30.01 -16.67
CA ARG A 370 15.66 29.36 -17.91
C ARG A 370 15.64 27.84 -17.84
N TRP A 371 15.65 27.30 -16.63
CA TRP A 371 15.88 25.88 -16.39
C TRP A 371 14.96 25.32 -15.32
N ILE A 372 14.68 24.04 -15.44
CA ILE A 372 14.04 23.24 -14.40
C ILE A 372 15.07 22.19 -13.95
N THR A 373 15.26 22.06 -12.65
CA THR A 373 16.03 20.97 -12.06
C THR A 373 15.13 20.00 -11.34
N PHE A 374 15.42 18.71 -11.43
CA PHE A 374 14.60 17.62 -10.91
C PHE A 374 15.48 16.45 -10.50
N ASN A 375 14.95 15.56 -9.67
CA ASN A 375 15.63 14.31 -9.33
C ASN A 375 15.19 13.22 -10.30
N SER A 376 16.13 12.46 -10.85
CA SER A 376 15.84 11.39 -11.80
C SER A 376 16.64 10.12 -11.49
N ASP A 377 15.98 8.97 -11.55
CA ASP A 377 16.57 7.63 -11.34
C ASP A 377 17.08 6.98 -12.64
N ARG A 378 17.15 7.72 -13.76
CA ARG A 378 17.67 7.30 -15.08
C ARG A 378 19.03 6.59 -15.04
N THR A 379 19.83 6.83 -14.00
CA THR A 379 21.18 6.29 -13.81
C THR A 379 21.28 5.26 -12.67
N GLY A 380 20.15 4.68 -12.25
CA GLY A 380 20.05 3.66 -11.20
C GLY A 380 19.77 4.22 -9.79
N ASP A 381 20.29 5.40 -9.49
CA ASP A 381 20.01 6.18 -8.27
C ASP A 381 19.46 7.56 -8.64
N TYR A 382 18.65 8.16 -7.75
CA TYR A 382 18.19 9.54 -7.91
C TYR A 382 19.37 10.52 -7.90
N ARG A 383 19.54 11.24 -9.02
CA ARG A 383 20.51 12.32 -9.23
C ARG A 383 19.80 13.62 -9.62
N ILE A 384 20.43 14.78 -9.44
CA ILE A 384 19.86 16.04 -9.91
C ILE A 384 20.16 16.17 -11.40
N TRP A 385 19.11 16.39 -12.18
CA TRP A 385 19.13 16.69 -13.60
C TRP A 385 18.66 18.10 -13.86
N LYS A 386 19.01 18.61 -15.02
CA LYS A 386 18.65 19.94 -15.51
C LYS A 386 18.11 19.86 -16.93
N ILE A 387 17.01 20.54 -17.19
CA ILE A 387 16.36 20.62 -18.51
C ILE A 387 15.96 22.08 -18.80
N PRO A 388 15.97 22.54 -20.06
CA PRO A 388 15.42 23.84 -20.40
C PRO A 388 13.96 23.96 -19.92
N ALA A 389 13.55 25.13 -19.46
CA ALA A 389 12.17 25.38 -19.00
C ALA A 389 11.09 25.09 -20.07
N ALA A 390 11.47 25.24 -21.35
CA ALA A 390 10.62 24.90 -22.49
C ALA A 390 10.53 23.38 -22.76
N GLY A 391 11.27 22.56 -22.03
CA GLY A 391 11.48 21.14 -22.34
C GLY A 391 12.65 20.90 -23.29
N GLY A 392 12.91 19.64 -23.62
CA GLY A 392 13.98 19.23 -24.54
C GLY A 392 15.01 18.29 -23.91
N HIS A 393 16.26 18.41 -24.32
CA HIS A 393 17.32 17.53 -23.82
C HIS A 393 17.72 17.90 -22.39
N GLY A 394 17.61 16.93 -21.47
CA GLY A 394 18.09 17.06 -20.09
C GLY A 394 19.51 16.53 -19.91
N GLU A 395 20.27 17.10 -18.99
CA GLU A 395 21.61 16.63 -18.61
C GLU A 395 21.73 16.42 -17.10
N PRO A 396 22.53 15.44 -16.63
CA PRO A 396 22.80 15.28 -15.20
C PRO A 396 23.70 16.42 -14.70
N LEU A 397 23.40 16.96 -13.52
CA LEU A 397 24.26 17.93 -12.83
C LEU A 397 25.24 17.26 -11.86
N THR A 398 24.80 16.18 -11.20
CA THR A 398 25.58 15.47 -10.18
C THR A 398 26.09 14.13 -10.72
N ASP A 399 27.37 13.83 -10.51
CA ASP A 399 28.07 12.68 -11.14
C ASP A 399 28.52 11.58 -10.15
N VAL A 400 28.34 11.80 -8.84
CA VAL A 400 28.98 10.98 -7.79
C VAL A 400 28.03 9.95 -7.16
N MET A 401 28.58 8.79 -6.78
CA MET A 401 27.90 7.72 -6.03
C MET A 401 27.17 8.23 -4.78
N GLY A 402 25.92 7.80 -4.60
CA GLY A 402 25.07 8.11 -3.45
C GLY A 402 23.70 8.64 -3.85
N THR A 403 22.68 8.24 -3.11
CA THR A 403 21.28 8.57 -3.42
C THR A 403 20.92 9.96 -2.90
N ILE A 404 20.38 10.82 -3.77
CA ILE A 404 19.78 12.08 -3.35
C ILE A 404 18.45 11.78 -2.67
N THR A 405 18.27 12.33 -1.47
CA THR A 405 17.20 11.89 -0.58
C THR A 405 16.15 12.95 -0.32
N SER A 406 16.35 14.22 -0.69
CA SER A 406 15.41 15.30 -0.38
C SER A 406 15.25 16.32 -1.51
N ARG A 407 14.37 17.31 -1.29
CA ARG A 407 14.21 18.45 -2.21
C ARG A 407 15.52 19.24 -2.27
N HIS A 408 16.10 19.36 -3.47
CA HIS A 408 17.18 20.30 -3.70
C HIS A 408 16.65 21.73 -3.77
N ARG A 409 17.52 22.71 -3.49
CA ARG A 409 17.18 24.14 -3.53
C ARG A 409 18.28 24.94 -4.20
N TRP A 410 17.90 25.85 -5.07
CA TRP A 410 18.80 26.85 -5.63
C TRP A 410 19.20 27.88 -4.58
N SER A 411 20.44 28.37 -4.65
CA SER A 411 20.79 29.66 -4.05
C SER A 411 20.00 30.77 -4.75
N PRO A 412 19.62 31.86 -4.06
CA PRO A 412 18.85 32.95 -4.68
C PRO A 412 19.55 33.58 -5.89
N ASP A 413 20.88 33.55 -5.94
CA ASP A 413 21.68 34.05 -7.06
C ASP A 413 21.84 33.05 -8.22
N GLY A 414 21.27 31.85 -8.11
CA GLY A 414 21.29 30.81 -9.14
C GLY A 414 22.67 30.17 -9.36
N LYS A 415 23.68 30.43 -8.52
CA LYS A 415 25.03 29.90 -8.72
C LYS A 415 25.26 28.54 -8.09
N LYS A 416 24.41 28.14 -7.14
CA LYS A 416 24.58 26.93 -6.35
C LYS A 416 23.28 26.18 -6.17
N ILE A 417 23.40 24.87 -5.93
CA ILE A 417 22.29 24.01 -5.53
C ILE A 417 22.69 23.30 -4.24
N TYR A 418 21.79 23.33 -3.26
CA TYR A 418 21.93 22.62 -1.99
C TYR A 418 21.00 21.41 -1.96
N PHE A 419 21.50 20.28 -1.48
CA PHE A 419 20.75 19.02 -1.42
C PHE A 419 21.27 18.12 -0.30
N THR A 420 20.51 17.07 0.03
CA THR A 420 20.99 16.01 0.93
C THR A 420 21.23 14.72 0.17
N ALA A 421 22.37 14.10 0.42
CA ALA A 421 22.72 12.81 -0.16
C ALA A 421 23.18 11.84 0.93
N ILE A 422 22.83 10.57 0.76
CA ILE A 422 23.40 9.49 1.56
C ILE A 422 24.64 8.98 0.84
N ARG A 423 25.80 9.10 1.49
CA ARG A 423 27.07 8.54 1.03
C ARG A 423 27.70 7.79 2.19
N ASN A 424 28.21 6.59 1.95
CA ASN A 424 28.81 5.73 2.97
C ASN A 424 27.89 5.55 4.21
N ASN A 425 26.60 5.27 3.99
CA ASN A 425 25.56 5.14 5.02
C ASN A 425 25.30 6.38 5.90
N ALA A 426 25.80 7.56 5.53
CA ALA A 426 25.56 8.79 6.26
C ALA A 426 24.88 9.86 5.39
N ARG A 427 23.81 10.46 5.91
CA ARG A 427 23.08 11.56 5.27
C ARG A 427 23.74 12.89 5.62
N ASN A 428 24.20 13.62 4.63
CA ASN A 428 24.83 14.93 4.81
C ASN A 428 24.26 15.98 3.84
N VAL A 429 24.48 17.26 4.14
CA VAL A 429 24.19 18.38 3.25
C VAL A 429 25.35 18.60 2.29
N TRP A 430 25.02 18.76 1.02
CA TRP A 430 25.96 18.98 -0.08
C TRP A 430 25.62 20.27 -0.82
N GLU A 431 26.65 20.89 -1.36
CA GLU A 431 26.58 22.03 -2.27
C GLU A 431 27.11 21.60 -3.64
N PHE A 432 26.38 21.94 -4.69
CA PHE A 432 26.86 21.85 -6.08
C PHE A 432 27.02 23.26 -6.64
N SER A 433 28.20 23.55 -7.20
CA SER A 433 28.49 24.81 -7.90
C SER A 433 28.17 24.69 -9.38
N ILE A 434 27.29 25.55 -9.88
CA ILE A 434 26.87 25.54 -11.29
C ILE A 434 28.01 25.93 -12.23
N LEU A 435 28.86 26.87 -11.82
CA LEU A 435 29.95 27.38 -12.64
C LEU A 435 31.10 26.37 -12.76
N SER A 436 31.55 25.83 -11.63
CA SER A 436 32.69 24.91 -11.60
C SER A 436 32.30 23.44 -11.83
N LYS A 437 31.00 23.12 -11.78
CA LYS A 437 30.46 21.75 -11.86
C LYS A 437 31.08 20.81 -10.80
N THR A 438 31.30 21.33 -9.60
CA THR A 438 31.91 20.59 -8.49
C THR A 438 30.98 20.49 -7.31
N GLU A 439 31.02 19.34 -6.62
CA GLU A 439 30.31 19.11 -5.37
C GLU A 439 31.21 19.33 -4.16
N ARG A 440 30.63 19.82 -3.06
CA ARG A 440 31.27 19.99 -1.77
C ARG A 440 30.35 19.56 -0.65
N GLN A 441 30.82 18.66 0.22
CA GLN A 441 30.12 18.30 1.45
C GLN A 441 30.20 19.47 2.45
N LEU A 442 29.06 19.87 3.04
CA LEU A 442 28.99 20.98 4.00
C LEU A 442 28.93 20.50 5.45
N THR A 443 28.38 19.32 5.70
CA THR A 443 28.21 18.76 7.06
C THR A 443 28.91 17.43 7.19
N ASN A 444 29.24 17.01 8.41
CA ASN A 444 29.77 15.67 8.68
C ASN A 444 29.08 15.08 9.93
N PHE A 445 27.99 14.35 9.71
CA PHE A 445 27.17 13.76 10.78
C PHE A 445 27.43 12.27 11.00
N ASN A 446 28.57 11.75 10.53
CA ASN A 446 28.87 10.31 10.52
C ASN A 446 28.92 9.66 11.91
N ASP A 447 28.99 10.44 12.99
CA ASP A 447 29.05 10.01 14.39
C ASP A 447 27.77 10.34 15.19
N LYS A 448 26.72 10.89 14.54
CA LYS A 448 25.51 11.37 15.22
C LYS A 448 24.33 10.41 15.02
N THR A 449 23.46 10.31 16.02
CA THR A 449 22.29 9.42 16.03
C THR A 449 21.04 10.03 15.38
N GLY A 450 21.08 11.31 15.01
CA GLY A 450 19.97 12.00 14.36
C GLY A 450 19.96 11.86 12.84
N VAL A 451 18.88 12.38 12.23
CA VAL A 451 18.67 12.39 10.78
C VAL A 451 18.14 13.75 10.30
N ILE A 452 18.56 14.16 9.10
CA ILE A 452 17.97 15.32 8.41
C ILE A 452 16.63 14.90 7.80
N ARG A 453 15.53 15.58 8.14
CA ARG A 453 14.20 15.33 7.55
C ARG A 453 14.07 15.93 6.15
N HIS A 454 13.29 15.26 5.31
CA HIS A 454 13.19 15.47 3.86
C HIS A 454 12.59 16.84 3.42
N THR A 455 11.95 17.59 4.32
CA THR A 455 11.12 18.75 4.00
C THR A 455 11.73 20.11 4.33
N ALA A 456 12.89 20.16 4.98
CA ALA A 456 13.32 21.37 5.69
C ALA A 456 14.46 22.19 5.03
N LEU A 457 15.05 21.74 3.92
CA LEU A 457 16.17 22.47 3.34
C LEU A 457 15.71 23.77 2.67
N THR A 458 16.22 24.91 3.13
CA THR A 458 15.99 26.23 2.54
C THR A 458 17.20 27.15 2.74
N THR A 459 17.33 28.22 1.96
CA THR A 459 18.44 29.17 2.07
C THR A 459 18.01 30.58 1.67
N ASP A 460 18.60 31.59 2.31
CA ASP A 460 18.52 33.01 1.93
C ASP A 460 19.77 33.48 1.14
N GLY A 461 20.64 32.54 0.74
CA GLY A 461 21.91 32.81 0.08
C GLY A 461 23.08 33.11 1.03
N LYS A 462 22.82 33.32 2.32
CA LYS A 462 23.84 33.52 3.37
C LYS A 462 23.89 32.36 4.35
N TYR A 463 22.74 31.79 4.67
CA TYR A 463 22.55 30.68 5.60
C TYR A 463 21.76 29.55 4.93
N ILE A 464 22.00 28.33 5.39
CA ILE A 464 21.20 27.15 5.03
C ILE A 464 20.47 26.72 6.29
N TYR A 465 19.17 26.54 6.18
CA TYR A 465 18.30 26.08 7.24
C TYR A 465 17.91 24.64 6.95
N PHE A 466 17.93 23.80 7.97
CA PHE A 466 17.48 22.41 7.90
C PHE A 466 17.03 21.96 9.30
N VAL A 467 16.16 20.95 9.33
CA VAL A 467 15.73 20.30 10.58
C VAL A 467 16.56 19.04 10.76
N TRP A 468 17.23 18.98 11.90
CA TRP A 468 17.93 17.81 12.40
C TRP A 468 17.09 17.19 13.51
N GLU A 469 16.64 15.96 13.30
CA GLU A 469 15.84 15.24 14.28
C GLU A 469 16.72 14.21 14.96
N GLU A 470 16.85 14.35 16.27
CA GLU A 470 17.43 13.33 17.14
C GLU A 470 16.27 12.68 17.88
N ASN A 471 16.28 11.34 17.95
CA ASN A 471 15.36 10.61 18.80
C ASN A 471 15.72 10.90 20.27
N PHE A 472 15.28 12.04 20.80
CA PHE A 472 15.25 12.26 22.24
C PHE A 472 13.98 11.63 22.80
N SER A 473 14.16 10.59 23.60
CA SER A 473 13.16 10.17 24.59
C SER A 473 13.64 10.65 25.95
N ASP A 474 12.91 11.59 26.56
CA ASP A 474 13.08 11.87 27.99
C ASP A 474 12.07 11.03 28.78
N LEU A 475 12.58 10.21 29.70
CA LEU A 475 11.79 9.45 30.66
C LEU A 475 11.55 10.33 31.89
N TRP A 476 10.30 10.69 32.14
CA TRP A 476 9.91 11.43 33.34
C TRP A 476 9.36 10.45 34.37
N VAL A 477 9.95 10.44 35.57
CA VAL A 477 9.40 9.73 36.73
C VAL A 477 8.88 10.75 37.73
N MET A 478 7.61 10.61 38.12
CA MET A 478 7.00 11.40 39.19
C MET A 478 6.68 10.45 40.35
N ASP A 479 7.16 10.78 41.54
CA ASP A 479 6.82 10.05 42.75
C ASP A 479 5.42 10.44 43.22
N VAL A 480 4.57 9.45 43.50
CA VAL A 480 3.20 9.62 43.97
C VAL A 480 3.16 9.19 45.44
N LEU A 481 3.19 10.18 46.33
CA LEU A 481 2.92 10.17 47.79
C LEU A 481 4.05 9.79 48.77
N LYS A 482 4.65 10.82 49.40
CA LYS A 482 4.96 11.01 50.86
C LYS A 482 5.77 12.32 51.00
N LEU A 483 5.28 13.43 51.56
CA LEU A 483 4.97 13.67 52.97
C LEU A 483 4.16 14.99 53.12
N ILE A 484 2.95 14.88 53.65
CA ILE A 484 2.34 15.99 54.42
C ILE A 484 2.73 15.76 55.88
N ASN A 485 3.77 16.47 56.36
CA ASN A 485 3.64 17.50 57.40
C ASN A 485 4.98 18.04 57.88
N LYS A 486 5.06 19.36 57.89
CA LYS A 486 6.11 20.21 58.47
C LYS A 486 6.07 20.18 60.01
N ASN A 487 7.26 20.20 60.59
CA ASN A 487 7.69 20.90 61.81
C ASN A 487 6.99 20.63 63.15
N SER A 488 7.75 20.08 64.11
CA SER A 488 7.77 20.59 65.49
C SER A 488 9.09 20.23 66.22
N ARG A 489 9.88 21.29 66.46
CA ARG A 489 11.05 21.48 67.34
C ARG A 489 12.40 20.86 66.98
#